data_AF-D4LDN8-F1
#
_entry.id   AF-D4LDN8-F1
#
_cell.length_a   1.000
_cell.length_b   1.000
_cell.length_c   1.000
_cell.angle_alpha   90.00
_cell.angle_beta   90.00
_cell.angle_gamma   90.00
#
_symmetry.space_group_name_H-M   'P 1'
#
loop_
_entity.id
_entity.type
_entity.pdbx_description
1 polymer ?
#
loop_
_entity_poly.entity_id
_entity_poly.type
_entity_poly.pdbx_seq_one_letter_code
_entity_poly.pdbx_strand_id
1 'polypeptide(L)'
;MTKKLCSACLMLLMVFSFASCQSGNGEGTASTAQTTQAVQTKAASTETEPEPETTRSTEKTAVVYFSATGNTGKAAQLLAEETGGDLFEIQPKDPYTEADLDYN
;
A
#
# COMPACT_ATOMS: atom_id res chain seq x y z
N MET A 1 -30.74 11.00 25.96
CA MET A 1 -30.55 9.52 26.00
C MET A 1 -30.26 8.87 24.63
N THR A 2 -30.24 9.58 23.50
CA THR A 2 -30.07 8.97 22.15
C THR A 2 -28.64 8.56 21.78
N LYS A 3 -27.60 9.17 22.37
CA LYS A 3 -26.19 8.82 22.07
C LYS A 3 -25.78 7.42 22.55
N LYS A 4 -26.32 6.95 23.68
CA LYS A 4 -26.03 5.60 24.21
C LYS A 4 -26.88 4.52 23.54
N LEU A 5 -28.00 4.89 22.93
CA LEU A 5 -28.88 3.99 22.18
C LEU A 5 -28.32 3.73 20.76
N CYS A 6 -27.75 4.74 20.08
CA CYS A 6 -27.13 4.55 18.77
C CYS A 6 -25.85 3.69 18.83
N SER A 7 -25.03 3.82 19.87
CA SER A 7 -23.83 2.98 20.05
C SER A 7 -24.18 1.52 20.36
N ALA A 8 -25.28 1.27 21.08
CA ALA A 8 -25.77 -0.08 21.37
C ALA A 8 -26.32 -0.78 20.11
N CYS A 9 -27.01 -0.04 19.23
CA CYS A 9 -27.51 -0.57 17.96
C CYS A 9 -26.39 -0.87 16.94
N LEU A 10 -25.28 -0.13 16.95
CA LEU A 10 -24.17 -0.36 16.00
C LEU A 10 -23.25 -1.52 16.39
N MET A 11 -23.17 -1.87 17.68
CA MET A 11 -22.42 -3.06 18.12
C MET A 11 -23.16 -4.37 17.85
N LEU A 12 -24.51 -4.36 17.84
CA LEU A 12 -25.31 -5.56 17.63
C LEU A 12 -25.30 -6.04 16.16
N LEU A 13 -24.98 -5.17 15.20
CA LEU A 13 -24.96 -5.49 13.76
C LEU A 13 -23.64 -6.10 13.25
N MET A 14 -22.56 -6.07 14.04
CA MET A 14 -21.24 -6.62 13.64
C MET A 14 -21.04 -8.09 14.01
N VAL A 15 -21.93 -8.70 14.80
CA VAL A 15 -21.76 -10.08 15.30
C VAL A 15 -22.43 -11.14 14.42
N PHE A 16 -23.05 -10.76 13.29
CA PHE A 16 -23.90 -11.65 12.49
C PHE A 16 -23.37 -12.06 11.10
N SER A 17 -22.11 -11.81 10.71
CA SER A 17 -21.73 -12.09 9.31
C SER A 17 -20.27 -12.45 9.00
N PHE A 18 -19.70 -13.54 9.53
CA PHE A 18 -18.64 -14.29 8.81
C PHE A 18 -18.60 -15.78 9.21
N ALA A 19 -19.58 -16.54 8.71
CA ALA A 19 -19.38 -17.94 8.38
C ALA A 19 -19.43 -18.07 6.85
N SER A 20 -18.30 -17.76 6.20
CA SER A 20 -18.06 -18.13 4.79
C SER A 20 -16.78 -18.97 4.74
N CYS A 21 -16.89 -20.19 5.24
CA CYS A 21 -15.98 -21.25 4.82
C CYS A 21 -16.65 -21.92 3.61
N GLN A 22 -16.28 -21.50 2.40
CA GLN A 22 -16.45 -22.37 1.24
C GLN A 22 -15.23 -23.28 1.16
N SER A 23 -15.46 -24.55 1.47
CA SER A 23 -14.54 -25.67 1.27
C SER A 23 -14.07 -25.76 -0.18
N GLY A 24 -12.78 -25.64 -0.39
CA GLY A 24 -12.08 -26.23 -1.52
C GLY A 24 -11.02 -27.18 -0.98
N ASN A 25 -11.33 -28.47 -0.92
CA ASN A 25 -10.32 -29.52 -0.69
C ASN A 25 -10.36 -30.49 -1.88
N GLY A 26 -9.24 -30.62 -2.57
CA GLY A 26 -9.06 -31.45 -3.75
C GLY A 26 -7.56 -31.50 -4.09
N GLU A 27 -6.90 -32.48 -3.50
CA GLU A 27 -5.47 -32.73 -3.42
C GLU A 27 -4.76 -33.07 -4.74
N GLY A 28 -3.43 -32.94 -4.69
CA GLY A 28 -2.47 -33.75 -5.45
C GLY A 28 -1.78 -33.02 -6.62
N THR A 29 -0.47 -33.09 -6.84
CA THR A 29 0.59 -33.92 -6.26
C THR A 29 1.94 -33.37 -6.75
N ALA A 30 2.87 -33.26 -5.80
CA ALA A 30 4.33 -33.44 -5.83
C ALA A 30 5.20 -33.09 -7.04
N SER A 31 6.35 -32.51 -6.68
CA SER A 31 7.74 -32.77 -7.16
C SER A 31 8.39 -31.53 -7.76
N THR A 32 9.60 -31.09 -7.40
CA THR A 32 10.64 -31.44 -6.42
C THR A 32 11.64 -30.27 -6.46
N ALA A 33 12.39 -30.10 -5.37
CA ALA A 33 13.66 -29.36 -5.17
C ALA A 33 14.42 -28.89 -6.44
N GLN A 34 15.18 -27.79 -6.48
CA GLN A 34 16.18 -27.23 -5.56
C GLN A 34 16.63 -25.90 -6.25
N THR A 35 16.99 -24.82 -5.58
CA THR A 35 18.41 -24.50 -5.35
C THR A 35 18.55 -23.30 -4.43
N THR A 36 19.18 -23.60 -3.30
CA THR A 36 19.90 -22.76 -2.36
C THR A 36 20.84 -21.76 -3.04
N GLN A 37 20.74 -20.48 -2.70
CA GLN A 37 21.93 -19.64 -2.56
C GLN A 37 21.83 -18.85 -1.26
N ALA A 38 22.67 -19.27 -0.32
CA ALA A 38 23.04 -18.53 0.86
C ALA A 38 24.10 -17.48 0.49
N VAL A 39 23.99 -16.27 1.04
CA VAL A 39 25.17 -15.45 1.35
C VAL A 39 25.05 -14.95 2.78
N GLN A 40 26.20 -14.92 3.42
CA GLN A 40 26.48 -15.07 4.84
C GLN A 40 26.20 -13.84 5.70
N THR A 41 25.88 -14.19 6.95
CA THR A 41 26.03 -13.47 8.21
C THR A 41 27.40 -12.83 8.44
N LYS A 42 27.39 -11.76 9.29
CA LYS A 42 28.41 -11.28 10.26
C LYS A 42 28.84 -9.84 9.93
N ALA A 43 28.85 -8.87 10.83
CA ALA A 43 29.18 -8.91 12.25
C ALA A 43 28.41 -7.84 13.04
N ALA A 44 28.15 -8.16 14.30
CA ALA A 44 27.91 -7.18 15.35
C ALA A 44 29.18 -6.38 15.65
N SER A 45 29.03 -5.08 15.86
CA SER A 45 29.88 -4.28 16.75
C SER A 45 28.98 -3.33 17.52
N THR A 46 28.92 -3.55 18.83
CA THR A 46 28.50 -2.57 19.83
C THR A 46 29.70 -1.64 20.05
N GLU A 47 29.53 -0.34 19.85
CA GLU A 47 30.44 0.71 20.31
C GLU A 47 29.61 1.91 20.79
N THR A 48 30.06 2.49 21.89
CA THR A 48 29.38 3.48 22.75
C THR A 48 29.72 4.92 22.35
N GLU A 49 28.70 5.77 22.18
CA GLU A 49 28.67 7.27 22.14
C GLU A 49 29.51 8.00 21.06
N PRO A 50 29.06 9.16 20.52
CA PRO A 50 28.31 10.23 21.17
C PRO A 50 26.90 10.44 20.60
N GLU A 51 26.00 11.04 21.38
CA GLU A 51 24.63 11.34 20.97
C GLU A 51 24.55 12.10 19.64
N PRO A 52 23.88 11.56 18.61
CA PRO A 52 23.47 12.37 17.50
C PRO A 52 22.26 13.18 17.96
N GLU A 53 22.44 14.49 18.04
CA GLU A 53 21.35 15.47 17.92
C GLU A 53 20.29 14.89 16.99
N THR A 54 19.14 14.50 17.55
CA THR A 54 18.00 14.04 16.78
C THR A 54 17.44 15.24 16.04
N THR A 55 18.12 15.64 14.96
CA THR A 55 17.45 16.29 13.85
C THR A 55 16.50 15.22 13.34
N ARG A 56 15.28 15.21 13.88
CA ARG A 56 14.15 14.46 13.33
C ARG A 56 14.19 14.74 11.84
N SER A 57 14.54 13.72 11.06
CA SER A 57 14.45 13.77 9.61
C SER A 57 13.03 14.19 9.32
N THR A 58 12.83 15.43 8.89
CA THR A 58 11.55 15.90 8.37
C THR A 58 11.19 14.91 7.28
N GLU A 59 10.17 14.09 7.53
CA GLU A 59 9.72 13.08 6.59
C GLU A 59 9.24 13.82 5.35
N LYS A 60 9.98 13.67 4.24
CA LYS A 60 9.63 14.27 2.95
C LYS A 60 8.87 13.22 2.15
N THR A 61 7.65 13.56 1.76
CA THR A 61 6.78 12.69 0.97
C THR A 61 6.69 13.25 -0.44
N ALA A 62 6.73 12.36 -1.43
CA ALA A 62 6.46 12.70 -2.82
C ALA A 62 5.39 11.77 -3.39
N VAL A 63 4.38 12.35 -4.05
CA VAL A 63 3.33 11.63 -4.76
C VAL A 63 3.65 11.72 -6.25
N VAL A 64 4.06 10.59 -6.83
CA VAL A 64 4.41 10.48 -8.26
C VAL A 64 3.35 9.67 -8.98
N TYR A 65 2.75 10.22 -10.04
CA TYR A 65 1.63 9.57 -10.74
C TYR A 65 1.71 9.71 -12.26
N PHE A 66 0.98 8.88 -12.99
CA PHE A 66 0.69 9.02 -14.41
C PHE A 66 -0.82 9.03 -14.62
N SER A 67 -1.33 9.82 -15.57
CA SER A 67 -2.75 9.78 -15.94
C SER A 67 -3.00 10.10 -17.40
N ALA A 68 -3.47 9.12 -18.18
CA ALA A 68 -3.86 9.36 -19.58
C ALA A 68 -5.15 10.18 -19.69
N THR A 69 -6.15 9.89 -18.85
CA THR A 69 -7.50 10.52 -18.89
C THR A 69 -7.83 11.35 -17.65
N GLY A 70 -6.85 11.60 -16.78
CA GLY A 70 -6.96 12.48 -15.61
C GLY A 70 -7.57 11.85 -14.35
N ASN A 71 -8.03 10.60 -14.39
CA ASN A 71 -8.62 9.94 -13.21
C ASN A 71 -7.61 9.78 -12.06
N THR A 72 -6.44 9.22 -12.37
CA THR A 72 -5.35 9.06 -11.41
C THR A 72 -4.82 10.41 -10.92
N GLY A 73 -4.79 11.44 -11.77
CA GLY A 73 -4.34 12.79 -11.38
C GLY A 73 -5.19 13.39 -10.27
N LYS A 74 -6.51 13.22 -10.34
CA LYS A 74 -7.42 13.65 -9.26
C LYS A 74 -7.14 12.92 -7.94
N ALA A 75 -6.91 11.60 -8.00
CA ALA A 75 -6.57 10.83 -6.81
C ALA A 75 -5.21 11.22 -6.23
N ALA A 76 -4.21 11.46 -7.08
CA ALA A 76 -2.88 11.87 -6.67
C ALA A 76 -2.88 13.26 -6.02
N GLN A 77 -3.68 14.18 -6.53
CA GLN A 77 -3.87 15.50 -5.93
C GLN A 77 -4.43 15.39 -4.50
N LEU A 78 -5.49 14.58 -4.30
CA LEU A 78 -6.03 14.31 -2.96
C LEU A 78 -4.96 13.71 -2.03
N LEU A 79 -4.16 12.75 -2.52
CA LEU A 79 -3.10 12.15 -1.72
C LEU A 79 -2.00 13.16 -1.33
N ALA A 80 -1.61 14.05 -2.24
CA ALA A 80 -0.62 15.09 -1.95
C ALA A 80 -1.14 16.08 -0.90
N GLU A 81 -2.41 16.47 -0.99
CA GLU A 81 -3.07 17.35 -0.01
C GLU A 81 -3.14 16.70 1.38
N GLU A 82 -3.53 15.43 1.47
CA GLU A 82 -3.64 14.70 2.74
C GLU A 82 -2.28 14.39 3.39
N THR A 83 -1.25 14.13 2.57
CA THR A 83 0.10 13.78 3.06
C THR A 83 1.01 14.98 3.24
N GLY A 84 0.63 16.16 2.74
CA GLY A 84 1.52 17.31 2.60
C GLY A 84 2.72 17.03 1.69
N GLY A 85 2.58 16.07 0.77
CA GLY A 85 3.65 15.61 -0.12
C GLY A 85 3.75 16.43 -1.40
N ASP A 86 4.95 16.48 -1.97
CA ASP A 86 5.19 17.11 -3.26
C ASP A 86 4.56 16.27 -4.39
N LEU A 87 3.84 16.89 -5.31
CA LEU A 87 3.13 16.21 -6.39
C LEU A 87 3.94 16.27 -7.71
N PHE A 88 4.15 15.12 -8.35
CA PHE A 88 4.85 15.01 -9.63
C PHE A 88 4.08 14.13 -10.62
N GLU A 89 3.93 14.62 -11.84
CA GLU A 89 3.34 13.86 -12.93
C GLU A 89 4.41 13.28 -13.87
N ILE A 90 4.31 11.99 -14.14
CA ILE A 90 5.07 11.29 -15.16
C ILE A 90 4.43 11.62 -16.51
N GLN A 91 5.13 12.43 -17.31
CA GLN A 91 4.70 12.76 -18.67
C GLN A 91 5.24 11.69 -19.65
N PRO A 92 4.38 11.06 -20.47
CA PRO A 92 4.85 10.16 -21.50
C PRO A 92 5.63 10.95 -22.56
N LYS A 93 6.67 10.36 -23.12
CA LYS A 93 7.42 10.99 -24.22
C LYS A 93 6.53 11.22 -25.45
N ASP A 94 5.72 10.22 -25.76
CA ASP A 94 4.72 10.25 -26.82
C ASP A 94 3.33 10.13 -26.15
N PRO A 95 2.47 11.17 -26.22
CA PRO A 95 1.15 11.15 -25.57
C PRO A 95 0.26 10.02 -26.09
N TYR A 96 -0.52 9.43 -25.18
CA TYR A 96 -1.50 8.40 -25.53
C TYR A 96 -2.61 8.98 -26.40
N THR A 97 -2.91 8.28 -27.49
CA THR A 97 -4.04 8.58 -28.36
C THR A 97 -5.29 7.82 -27.93
N GLU A 98 -6.46 8.25 -28.41
CA GLU A 98 -7.70 7.50 -28.19
C GLU A 98 -7.61 6.05 -28.70
N ALA A 99 -6.87 5.81 -29.79
CA ALA A 99 -6.67 4.47 -30.32
C ALA A 99 -5.78 3.60 -29.41
N ASP A 100 -4.79 4.20 -28.73
CA ASP A 100 -3.96 3.48 -27.74
C ASP A 100 -4.75 3.12 -26.47
N LEU A 101 -5.83 3.87 -26.21
CA LEU A 101 -6.69 3.72 -25.03
C LEU A 101 -7.96 2.89 -25.33
N ASP A 102 -8.19 2.52 -26.59
CA ASP A 102 -9.31 1.66 -26.99
C ASP A 102 -8.91 0.18 -26.84
N TYR A 103 -9.65 -0.55 -26.00
CA TYR A 103 -9.39 -1.95 -25.66
C TYR A 103 -10.42 -2.92 -26.26
N ASN A 104 -11.32 -2.43 -27.12
CA ASN A 104 -12.42 -3.22 -27.70
C ASN A 104 -12.19 -3.62 -29.16
#